data_AF-A0A8B6CD12-F1
#
_entry.id   AF-A0A8B6CD12-F1
#
_cell.length_a   1.000
_cell.length_b   1.000
_cell.length_c   1.000
_cell.angle_alpha   90.00
_cell.angle_beta   90.00
_cell.angle_gamma   90.00
#
_symmetry.space_group_name_H-M   'P 1'
#
loop_
_entity.id
_entity.type
_entity.pdbx_description
1 polymer ?
#
loop_
_entity_poly.entity_id
_entity_poly.type
_entity_poly.pdbx_seq_one_letter_code
_entity_poly.pdbx_strand_id
1 'polypeptide(L)'
;MKLRLTGSALEWIKNASAYCIENPETLFQAFKDHFQNIYPKWLLEQQLYDRRMREDENLDDYAIDIEKRCILLQKSEKDKVICFIRGITATLRMFVIQRNPQNWQEALHTARLANESVHILPQFNRIQLTTKCRFRV
;
A
#
# COMPACT_ATOMS: atom_id res chain seq x y z
N MET A 1 14.36 30.13 24.90
CA MET A 1 13.82 28.81 24.52
C MET A 1 14.97 27.81 24.48
N LYS A 2 14.97 26.72 25.28
CA LYS A 2 16.10 25.75 25.32
C LYS A 2 15.75 24.52 24.49
N LEU A 3 16.27 24.45 23.26
CA LEU A 3 16.08 23.33 22.34
C LEU A 3 16.83 22.09 22.85
N ARG A 4 16.13 20.96 23.02
CA ARG A 4 16.70 19.67 23.46
C ARG A 4 17.01 18.75 22.26
N LEU A 5 17.65 19.30 21.23
CA LEU A 5 18.03 18.53 20.04
C LEU A 5 19.36 17.82 20.26
N THR A 6 19.47 16.57 19.81
CA THR A 6 20.69 15.75 19.90
C THR A 6 20.91 15.01 18.58
N GLY A 7 22.16 14.59 18.32
CA GLY A 7 22.50 13.84 17.11
C GLY A 7 22.22 14.59 15.80
N SER A 8 21.65 13.89 14.82
CA SER A 8 21.35 14.43 13.47
C SER A 8 20.40 15.64 13.50
N ALA A 9 19.52 15.73 14.49
CA ALA A 9 18.64 16.88 14.68
C ALA A 9 19.42 18.16 15.05
N LEU A 10 20.52 18.03 15.80
CA LEU A 10 21.40 19.14 16.15
C LEU A 10 22.24 19.60 14.94
N GLU A 11 22.66 18.67 14.08
CA GLU A 11 23.40 19.01 12.86
C GLU A 11 22.49 19.70 11.85
N TRP A 12 21.25 19.23 11.71
CA TRP A 12 20.26 19.85 10.84
C TRP A 12 19.99 21.31 11.21
N ILE A 13 19.74 21.62 12.50
CA ILE A 13 19.41 22.99 12.92
C ILE A 13 20.58 23.95 12.75
N LYS A 14 21.83 23.46 12.83
CA LYS A 14 23.03 24.27 12.57
C LYS A 14 23.17 24.68 11.10
N ASN A 15 22.65 23.86 10.20
CA ASN A 15 22.67 24.10 8.75
C ASN A 15 21.38 24.73 8.22
N ALA A 16 20.36 24.88 9.07
CA ALA A 16 19.12 25.56 8.72
C ALA A 16 19.35 27.07 8.55
N SER A 17 18.58 27.71 7.68
CA SER A 17 18.70 29.14 7.43
C SER A 17 18.29 29.96 8.66
N ALA A 18 18.95 31.09 8.89
CA ALA A 18 18.68 31.98 10.03
C ALA A 18 17.20 32.40 10.10
N TYR A 19 16.56 32.59 8.94
CA TYR A 19 15.13 32.92 8.81
C TYR A 19 14.19 31.86 9.43
N CYS A 20 14.52 30.57 9.29
CA CYS A 20 13.72 29.50 9.87
C CYS A 20 13.90 29.37 11.39
N ILE A 21 14.98 29.92 11.96
CA ILE A 21 15.27 29.84 13.40
C ILE A 21 14.53 30.94 14.17
N GLU A 22 14.28 32.08 13.54
CA GLU A 22 13.62 33.23 14.16
C GLU A 22 12.12 33.05 14.36
N ASN A 23 11.43 32.35 13.44
CA ASN A 23 10.01 32.06 13.58
C ASN A 23 9.77 30.60 14.02
N PRO A 24 9.24 30.38 15.24
CA PRO A 24 9.06 29.03 15.79
C PRO A 24 8.09 28.16 15.01
N GLU A 25 7.08 28.74 14.34
CA GLU A 25 6.14 27.99 13.52
C GLU A 25 6.83 27.45 12.25
N THR A 26 7.63 28.30 11.61
CA THR A 26 8.41 27.88 10.43
C THR A 26 9.50 26.88 10.79
N LEU A 27 10.13 27.01 11.96
CA LEU A 27 11.10 26.04 12.48
C LEU A 27 10.44 24.68 12.67
N PHE A 28 9.28 24.66 13.31
CA PHE A 28 8.56 23.43 13.59
C PHE A 28 8.10 22.74 12.30
N GLN A 29 7.58 23.50 11.34
CA GLN A 29 7.16 22.95 10.05
C GLN A 29 8.36 22.41 9.26
N ALA A 30 9.46 23.16 9.17
CA ALA A 30 10.67 22.71 8.49
C ALA A 30 11.30 21.47 9.17
N PHE A 31 11.26 21.41 10.50
CA PHE A 31 11.73 20.26 11.27
C PHE A 31 10.86 19.04 10.99
N LYS A 32 9.54 19.22 11.00
CA LYS A 32 8.59 18.17 10.66
C LYS A 32 8.83 17.69 9.24
N ASP A 33 8.92 18.57 8.25
CA ASP A 33 9.11 18.18 6.85
C ASP A 33 10.43 17.42 6.64
N HIS A 34 11.51 17.81 7.34
CA HIS A 34 12.80 17.15 7.22
C HIS A 34 12.82 15.75 7.88
N PHE A 35 12.14 15.57 9.01
CA PHE A 35 12.21 14.34 9.80
C PHE A 35 10.94 13.46 9.72
N GLN A 36 9.86 13.92 9.08
CA GLN A 36 8.60 13.19 8.99
C GLN A 36 8.75 11.86 8.25
N ASN A 37 9.70 11.79 7.29
CA ASN A 37 10.00 10.56 6.57
C ASN A 37 11.48 10.24 6.71
N ILE A 38 11.79 9.21 7.48
CA ILE A 38 13.15 8.66 7.63
C ILE A 38 13.69 8.17 6.27
N TYR A 39 12.79 7.76 5.37
CA TYR A 39 13.11 7.27 4.03
C TYR A 39 12.73 8.29 2.96
N PRO A 40 13.51 8.39 1.87
CA PRO A 40 13.17 9.26 0.75
C PRO A 40 11.87 8.79 0.08
N LYS A 41 11.08 9.75 -0.41
CA LYS A 41 9.75 9.50 -1.00
C LYS A 41 9.77 8.38 -2.06
N TRP A 42 10.75 8.39 -2.97
CA TRP A 42 10.86 7.39 -4.04
C TRP A 42 10.99 5.96 -3.50
N LEU A 43 11.66 5.77 -2.36
CA LEU A 43 11.83 4.46 -1.74
C LEU A 43 10.52 3.98 -1.11
N LEU A 44 9.78 4.88 -0.45
CA LEU A 44 8.45 4.58 0.10
C LEU A 44 7.45 4.22 -1.02
N GLU A 45 7.52 4.91 -2.16
CA GLU A 45 6.71 4.59 -3.34
C GLU A 45 7.05 3.22 -3.90
N GLN A 46 8.33 2.89 -4.05
CA GLN A 46 8.77 1.57 -4.47
C GLN A 46 8.23 0.48 -3.52
N GLN A 47 8.37 0.67 -2.20
CA GLN A 47 7.84 -0.27 -1.21
C GLN A 47 6.32 -0.46 -1.32
N LEU A 48 5.56 0.61 -1.58
CA LEU A 48 4.12 0.51 -1.82
C LEU A 48 3.83 -0.30 -3.10
N TYR A 49 4.55 -0.06 -4.18
CA TYR A 49 4.33 -0.75 -5.46
C TYR A 49 4.79 -2.20 -5.48
N ASP A 50 5.77 -2.55 -4.64
CA ASP A 50 6.28 -3.92 -4.49
C ASP A 50 5.48 -4.73 -3.48
N ARG A 51 4.69 -4.07 -2.63
CA ARG A 51 3.83 -4.73 -1.66
C ARG A 51 2.82 -5.65 -2.34
N ARG A 52 2.88 -6.94 -2.01
CA ARG A 52 1.94 -7.99 -2.40
C ARG A 52 1.37 -8.65 -1.15
N MET A 53 0.08 -8.92 -1.17
CA MET A 53 -0.61 -9.71 -0.15
C MET A 53 -0.04 -11.12 -0.14
N ARG A 54 0.27 -11.65 1.05
CA ARG A 54 0.69 -13.06 1.19
C ARG A 54 -0.51 -13.99 1.09
N GLU A 55 -0.27 -15.28 0.81
CA GLU A 55 -1.36 -16.25 0.66
C GLU A 55 -2.10 -16.54 1.99
N ASP A 56 -1.39 -16.41 3.11
CA ASP A 56 -1.86 -16.62 4.48
C ASP A 56 -2.25 -15.32 5.20
N GLU A 57 -2.06 -14.18 4.56
CA GLU A 57 -2.32 -12.87 5.17
C GLU A 57 -3.81 -12.54 5.13
N ASN A 58 -4.31 -11.92 6.21
CA ASN A 58 -5.69 -11.44 6.26
C ASN A 58 -5.87 -10.24 5.30
N LEU A 59 -6.94 -10.25 4.52
CA LEU A 59 -7.28 -9.19 3.57
C LEU A 59 -7.42 -7.81 4.23
N ASP A 60 -8.04 -7.75 5.42
CA ASP A 60 -8.28 -6.49 6.12
C ASP A 60 -6.95 -5.91 6.66
N ASP A 61 -6.07 -6.74 7.20
CA ASP A 61 -4.74 -6.31 7.65
C ASP A 61 -3.90 -5.77 6.49
N TYR A 62 -3.94 -6.47 5.35
CA TYR A 62 -3.32 -6.02 4.11
C TYR A 62 -3.90 -4.69 3.62
N ALA A 63 -5.23 -4.53 3.62
CA ALA A 63 -5.89 -3.31 3.20
C ALA A 63 -5.52 -2.12 4.08
N ILE A 64 -5.44 -2.32 5.40
CA ILE A 64 -5.01 -1.30 6.36
C ILE A 64 -3.55 -0.89 6.12
N ASP A 65 -2.65 -1.83 5.83
CA ASP A 65 -1.24 -1.53 5.49
C ASP A 65 -1.14 -0.67 4.22
N ILE A 66 -1.86 -1.05 3.15
CA ILE A 66 -1.89 -0.27 1.91
C ILE A 66 -2.47 1.13 2.15
N GLU A 67 -3.56 1.24 2.90
CA GLU A 67 -4.18 2.52 3.23
C GLU A 67 -3.21 3.45 3.97
N LYS A 68 -2.54 2.94 5.02
CA LYS A 68 -1.53 3.71 5.77
C LYS A 68 -0.41 4.23 4.88
N ARG A 69 0.10 3.38 3.97
CA ARG A 69 1.16 3.75 3.03
C ARG A 69 0.69 4.81 2.02
N CYS A 70 -0.54 4.67 1.51
CA CYS A 70 -1.13 5.66 0.60
C CYS A 70 -1.37 7.01 1.28
N ILE A 71 -1.81 7.03 2.55
CA ILE A 71 -1.96 8.25 3.35
C ILE A 71 -0.60 8.93 3.55
N LEU A 72 0.43 8.16 3.92
CA LEU A 72 1.79 8.67 4.11
C LEU A 72 2.34 9.33 2.83
N LEU A 73 2.04 8.75 1.67
CA LEU A 73 2.47 9.22 0.35
C LEU A 73 1.51 10.21 -0.30
N GLN A 74 0.41 10.58 0.37
CA GLN A 74 -0.64 11.47 -0.14
C GLN A 74 -1.16 11.04 -1.52
N LYS A 75 -1.38 9.73 -1.71
CA LYS A 75 -1.88 9.17 -2.97
C LYS A 75 -3.36 9.52 -3.17
N SER A 76 -3.76 9.72 -4.43
CA SER A 76 -5.17 9.92 -4.77
C SER A 76 -5.98 8.66 -4.47
N GLU A 77 -7.30 8.80 -4.32
CA GLU A 77 -8.17 7.63 -4.09
C GLU A 77 -8.09 6.62 -5.24
N LYS A 78 -7.99 7.11 -6.49
CA LYS A 78 -7.80 6.25 -7.66
C LYS A 78 -6.49 5.46 -7.59
N ASP A 79 -5.39 6.12 -7.22
CA ASP A 79 -4.10 5.46 -7.06
C ASP A 79 -4.13 4.42 -5.94
N LYS A 80 -4.83 4.73 -4.84
CA LYS A 80 -5.02 3.82 -3.70
C LYS A 80 -5.72 2.53 -4.15
N VAL A 81 -6.81 2.65 -4.92
CA VAL A 81 -7.53 1.49 -5.50
C VAL A 81 -6.61 0.69 -6.42
N ILE A 82 -5.86 1.35 -7.30
CA ILE A 82 -4.92 0.69 -8.22
C ILE A 82 -3.83 -0.07 -7.44
N CYS A 83 -3.24 0.54 -6.41
CA CYS A 83 -2.21 -0.09 -5.58
C CYS A 83 -2.76 -1.33 -4.86
N PHE A 84 -3.98 -1.25 -4.34
CA PHE A 84 -4.63 -2.38 -3.69
C PHE A 84 -4.89 -3.52 -4.67
N ILE A 85 -5.54 -3.25 -5.81
CA ILE A 85 -5.84 -4.28 -6.83
C ILE A 85 -4.55 -4.94 -7.35
N ARG A 86 -3.49 -4.17 -7.56
CA ARG A 86 -2.20 -4.70 -8.02
C ARG A 86 -1.61 -5.69 -7.01
N GLY A 87 -1.77 -5.43 -5.72
CA GLY A 87 -1.10 -6.19 -4.69
C GLY A 87 -1.90 -7.34 -4.05
N ILE A 88 -3.24 -7.36 -4.14
CA ILE A 88 -4.04 -8.52 -3.71
C ILE A 88 -3.69 -9.79 -4.50
N THR A 89 -4.00 -10.96 -3.94
CA THR A 89 -3.74 -12.28 -4.56
C THR A 89 -4.42 -12.42 -5.92
N ALA A 90 -3.83 -13.22 -6.82
CA ALA A 90 -4.33 -13.36 -8.20
C ALA A 90 -5.80 -13.82 -8.25
N THR A 91 -6.20 -14.71 -7.34
CA THR A 91 -7.57 -15.21 -7.22
C THR A 91 -8.55 -14.07 -6.95
N LEU A 92 -8.28 -13.24 -5.92
CA LEU A 92 -9.14 -12.11 -5.57
C LEU A 92 -9.10 -11.01 -6.65
N ARG A 93 -7.92 -10.77 -7.22
CA ARG A 93 -7.69 -9.71 -8.21
C ARG A 93 -8.61 -9.83 -9.41
N MET A 94 -8.79 -11.04 -9.94
CA MET A 94 -9.70 -11.30 -11.06
C MET A 94 -11.13 -10.82 -10.77
N PHE A 95 -11.67 -11.17 -9.60
CA PHE A 95 -13.02 -10.79 -9.20
C PHE A 95 -13.16 -9.28 -9.00
N VAL A 96 -12.17 -8.65 -8.37
CA VAL A 96 -12.21 -7.20 -8.14
C VAL A 96 -12.11 -6.42 -9.45
N ILE A 97 -11.23 -6.82 -10.36
CA ILE A 97 -11.10 -6.18 -11.68
C ILE A 97 -12.41 -6.28 -12.47
N GLN A 98 -13.08 -7.44 -12.45
CA GLN A 98 -14.34 -7.65 -13.17
C GLN A 98 -15.45 -6.69 -12.70
N ARG A 99 -15.45 -6.30 -11.43
CA ARG A 99 -16.44 -5.37 -10.86
C ARG A 99 -16.07 -3.89 -11.06
N ASN A 100 -14.84 -3.59 -11.49
CA ASN A 100 -14.36 -2.25 -11.80
C ASN A 100 -14.71 -1.19 -10.72
N PRO A 101 -14.25 -1.37 -9.46
CA PRO A 101 -14.59 -0.47 -8.37
C PRO A 101 -14.07 0.95 -8.61
N GLN A 102 -14.87 1.96 -8.29
CA GLN A 102 -14.50 3.38 -8.50
C GLN A 102 -13.91 4.03 -7.25
N ASN A 103 -14.20 3.48 -6.08
CA ASN A 103 -13.78 4.01 -4.78
C ASN A 103 -13.17 2.91 -3.90
N TRP A 104 -12.49 3.33 -2.83
CA TRP A 104 -11.81 2.42 -1.91
C TRP A 104 -12.76 1.40 -1.27
N GLN A 105 -13.94 1.86 -0.84
CA GLN A 105 -14.91 1.04 -0.12
C GLN A 105 -15.47 -0.07 -1.01
N GLU A 106 -15.78 0.25 -2.27
CA GLU A 106 -16.25 -0.71 -3.28
C GLU A 106 -15.20 -1.79 -3.57
N ALA A 107 -13.93 -1.39 -3.70
CA ALA A 107 -12.84 -2.31 -3.94
C ALA A 107 -12.67 -3.29 -2.77
N LEU A 108 -12.71 -2.78 -1.54
CA LEU A 108 -12.58 -3.60 -0.34
C LEU A 108 -13.80 -4.52 -0.14
N HIS A 109 -15.00 -4.01 -0.35
CA HIS A 109 -16.23 -4.81 -0.24
C HIS A 109 -16.24 -5.95 -1.26
N THR A 110 -15.89 -5.66 -2.52
CA THR A 110 -15.79 -6.68 -3.56
C THR A 110 -14.74 -7.73 -3.22
N ALA A 111 -13.58 -7.32 -2.71
CA ALA A 111 -12.53 -8.24 -2.31
C ALA A 111 -12.97 -9.15 -1.15
N ARG A 112 -13.74 -8.64 -0.18
CA ARG A 112 -14.31 -9.43 0.92
C ARG A 112 -15.31 -10.48 0.42
N LEU A 113 -16.24 -10.09 -0.46
CA LEU A 113 -17.19 -11.03 -1.09
C LEU A 113 -16.45 -12.15 -1.86
N ALA A 114 -15.37 -11.79 -2.58
CA ALA A 114 -14.55 -12.76 -3.27
C ALA A 114 -13.82 -13.69 -2.28
N ASN A 115 -13.30 -13.15 -1.19
CA ASN A 115 -12.59 -13.94 -0.16
C ASN A 115 -13.52 -14.95 0.51
N GLU A 116 -14.74 -14.53 0.87
CA GLU A 116 -15.77 -15.41 1.44
C GLU A 116 -16.18 -16.50 0.45
N SER A 117 -16.37 -16.17 -0.83
CA SER A 117 -16.74 -17.16 -1.86
C SER A 117 -15.63 -18.17 -2.17
N VAL A 118 -14.36 -17.78 -2.07
CA VAL A 118 -13.20 -18.70 -2.18
C VAL A 118 -13.21 -19.72 -1.04
N HIS A 119 -13.57 -19.31 0.18
CA HIS A 119 -13.70 -20.25 1.31
C HIS A 119 -14.87 -21.24 1.16
N ILE A 120 -15.89 -20.91 0.35
CA ILE A 120 -17.05 -21.77 0.09
C ILE A 120 -16.78 -22.80 -1.03
N LEU A 121 -15.73 -22.64 -1.84
CA LEU A 121 -15.44 -23.52 -2.99
C LEU A 121 -14.22 -24.47 -2.82
N PRO A 122 -14.09 -25.30 -1.78
CA PRO A 122 -13.00 -26.28 -1.71
C PRO A 122 -13.33 -27.62 -2.40
N GLN A 123 -14.11 -27.71 -3.49
CA GLN A 123 -14.43 -29.03 -4.09
C GLN A 123 -14.51 -29.19 -5.63
N PHE A 124 -14.42 -28.15 -6.48
CA PHE A 124 -14.76 -28.34 -7.90
C PHE A 124 -13.60 -28.44 -8.92
N ASN A 125 -12.33 -28.43 -8.52
CA ASN A 125 -11.22 -28.56 -9.47
C ASN A 125 -10.24 -29.70 -9.11
N ARG A 126 -10.74 -30.94 -9.22
CA ARG A 126 -9.93 -32.12 -9.53
C ARG A 126 -10.60 -32.94 -10.63
N ILE A 127 -10.87 -32.33 -11.78
CA ILE A 127 -11.02 -33.13 -13.01
C ILE A 127 -9.79 -32.83 -13.85
N GLN A 128 -8.90 -33.81 -13.82
CA GLN A 128 -7.67 -33.82 -14.59
C GLN A 128 -8.01 -33.66 -16.06
N LEU A 129 -7.59 -32.56 -16.68
CA LEU A 129 -7.44 -32.52 -18.13
C LEU A 129 -6.16 -33.28 -18.46
N THR A 130 -6.22 -34.62 -18.37
CA THR A 130 -5.27 -35.48 -19.05
C THR A 130 -5.49 -35.29 -20.55
N THR A 131 -4.67 -34.45 -21.15
CA THR A 131 -4.52 -34.33 -22.60
C THR A 131 -4.07 -35.68 -23.17
N LYS A 132 -5.04 -36.46 -23.66
CA LYS A 132 -4.82 -37.55 -24.63
C LYS A 132 -5.75 -37.36 -25.81
N CYS A 133 -5.45 -36.35 -26.63
CA CYS A 133 -5.92 -36.33 -28.02
C CYS A 133 -4.89 -37.08 -28.87
N ARG A 134 -5.06 -38.40 -28.99
CA ARG A 134 -4.58 -39.18 -30.12
C ARG A 134 -5.53 -38.90 -31.28
N PHE A 135 -5.07 -38.22 -32.33
CA PHE A 135 -5.68 -38.32 -33.65
C PHE A 135 -4.71 -38.99 -34.60
N ARG A 136 -5.20 -40.11 -35.14
CA ARG A 136 -4.62 -40.99 -36.16
C ARG A 136 -5.02 -40.41 -37.51
N VAL A 137 -4.08 -40.25 -38.44
CA VAL A 137 -4.32 -40.43 -39.89
C VAL A 137 -3.16 -41.27 -40.40
#